data_AF-A0A520X759-F1
#
_entry.id   AF-A0A520X759-F1
#
_cell.length_a   1.000
_cell.length_b   1.000
_cell.length_c   1.000
_cell.angle_alpha   90.00
_cell.angle_beta   90.00
_cell.angle_gamma   90.00
#
_symmetry.space_group_name_H-M   'P 1'
#
loop_
_entity.id
_entity.type
_entity.pdbx_description
1 polymer ?
#
loop_
_entity_poly.entity_id
_entity_poly.type
_entity_poly.pdbx_seq_one_letter_code
_entity_poly.pdbx_strand_id
1 'polypeptide(L)'
;MIKILIMMDTQLKTKTFAEIYESQGHYLEALNIYIDLLKENPFDEESLSNIRRLQNLIKTEKENNNKKSQKAISVLENFLQKTYAYKKGSSLL
;
A
#
# COMPACT_ATOMS: atom_id res chain seq x y z
N MET A 1 17.31 11.99 17.90
CA MET A 1 16.04 11.60 17.23
C MET A 1 14.92 12.66 17.34
N ILE A 2 15.10 13.80 18.03
CA ILE A 2 14.03 14.82 18.22
C ILE A 2 14.15 16.02 17.26
N LYS A 3 15.33 16.25 16.65
CA LYS A 3 15.60 17.47 15.84
C LYS A 3 14.93 17.51 14.46
N ILE A 4 14.37 16.40 13.98
CA ILE A 4 13.67 16.33 12.67
C ILE A 4 12.21 16.81 12.80
N LEU A 5 11.59 16.64 13.97
CA LEU A 5 10.17 16.97 14.18
C LEU A 5 9.90 18.47 14.21
N ILE A 6 10.92 19.32 14.42
CA ILE A 6 10.78 20.78 14.51
C ILE A 6 10.85 21.46 13.12
N MET A 7 11.31 20.77 12.07
CA MET A 7 11.26 21.32 10.70
C MET A 7 9.89 21.13 10.01
N MET A 8 8.89 20.57 10.72
CA MET A 8 7.60 20.17 10.16
C MET A 8 6.62 21.32 9.90
N ASP A 9 6.84 22.50 10.48
CA ASP A 9 5.79 23.54 10.54
C ASP A 9 5.77 24.52 9.34
N THR A 10 6.78 24.48 8.47
CA THR A 10 6.84 25.30 7.23
C THR A 10 7.55 24.54 6.09
N GLN A 11 7.23 23.27 5.95
CA GLN A 11 8.11 22.28 5.33
C GLN A 11 8.12 22.36 3.79
N LEU A 12 9.28 22.74 3.24
CA LEU A 12 9.60 22.63 1.81
C LEU A 12 9.37 21.17 1.37
N LYS A 13 8.35 20.93 0.53
CA LYS A 13 8.16 19.62 -0.11
C LYS A 13 9.31 19.43 -1.10
N THR A 14 10.03 18.32 -0.98
CA THR A 14 11.18 18.01 -1.84
C THR A 14 11.09 16.58 -2.38
N LYS A 15 11.80 16.34 -3.49
CA LYS A 15 11.95 14.99 -4.07
C LYS A 15 12.53 14.01 -3.04
N THR A 16 13.51 14.45 -2.25
CA THR A 16 14.12 13.66 -1.18
C THR A 16 13.11 13.21 -0.12
N PHE A 17 12.14 14.04 0.25
CA PHE A 17 11.07 13.58 1.16
C PHE A 17 10.25 12.46 0.52
N ALA A 18 9.86 12.62 -0.74
CA ALA A 18 9.10 11.59 -1.44
C ALA A 18 9.87 10.27 -1.54
N GLU A 19 11.18 10.32 -1.84
CA GLU A 19 12.07 9.14 -1.85
C GLU A 19 12.15 8.46 -0.47
N ILE A 20 12.22 9.23 0.62
CA ILE A 20 12.22 8.68 1.98
C ILE A 20 10.91 7.95 2.27
N TYR A 21 9.76 8.59 2.00
CA TYR A 21 8.45 7.96 2.19
C TYR A 21 8.33 6.68 1.36
N GLU A 22 8.77 6.71 0.11
CA GLU A 22 8.78 5.54 -0.76
C GLU A 22 9.66 4.41 -0.19
N SER A 23 10.88 4.71 0.27
CA SER A 23 11.80 3.72 0.84
C SER A 23 11.23 3.02 2.08
N GLN A 24 10.28 3.68 2.77
CA GLN A 24 9.57 3.15 3.93
C GLN A 24 8.29 2.39 3.56
N GLY A 25 7.94 2.32 2.27
CA GLY A 25 6.70 1.71 1.78
C GLY A 25 5.47 2.62 1.86
N HIS A 26 5.65 3.90 2.22
CA HIS A 26 4.60 4.91 2.27
C HIS A 26 4.35 5.52 0.88
N TYR A 27 3.88 4.69 -0.05
CA TYR A 27 3.77 5.06 -1.47
C TYR A 27 2.72 6.14 -1.73
N LEU A 28 1.64 6.21 -0.94
CA LEU A 28 0.60 7.24 -1.10
C LEU A 28 1.11 8.60 -0.66
N GLU A 29 1.86 8.65 0.44
CA GLU A 29 2.49 9.85 0.95
C GLU A 29 3.56 10.37 -0.02
N ALA A 30 4.41 9.49 -0.55
CA ALA A 30 5.37 9.83 -1.61
C ALA A 30 4.67 10.38 -2.87
N LEU A 31 3.58 9.73 -3.30
CA LEU A 31 2.80 10.14 -4.45
C LEU A 31 2.23 11.55 -4.28
N ASN A 32 1.68 11.86 -3.10
CA ASN A 32 1.13 13.18 -2.81
C ASN A 32 2.20 14.27 -2.86
N ILE A 33 3.41 13.99 -2.38
CA ILE A 33 4.53 14.93 -2.45
C ILE A 33 4.91 15.22 -3.91
N TYR A 34 5.03 14.20 -4.76
CA TYR A 34 5.31 14.43 -6.19
C TYR A 34 4.18 15.16 -6.92
N ILE A 35 2.92 14.90 -6.57
CA ILE A 35 1.77 15.66 -7.12
C ILE A 35 1.89 17.14 -6.74
N ASP A 36 2.26 17.44 -5.50
CA ASP A 36 2.42 18.83 -5.07
C ASP A 36 3.63 19.50 -5.71
N LEU A 37 4.75 18.80 -5.90
CA LEU A 37 5.89 19.30 -6.68
C LEU A 37 5.52 19.63 -8.12
N LEU A 38 4.69 18.80 -8.76
CA LEU A 38 4.24 19.02 -10.13
C LEU A 38 3.27 20.21 -10.25
N LYS A 39 2.53 20.56 -9.18
CA LYS A 39 1.71 21.79 -9.16
C LYS A 39 2.58 23.04 -9.21
N GLU A 40 3.72 23.02 -8.51
CA GLU A 40 4.68 24.12 -8.48
C GLU A 40 5.53 24.19 -9.76
N ASN A 41 5.90 23.03 -10.31
CA ASN A 41 6.62 22.93 -11.59
C ASN A 41 5.97 21.89 -12.52
N PRO A 42 5.00 22.31 -13.36
CA PRO A 42 4.25 21.40 -14.24
C PRO A 42 5.08 20.67 -15.30
N PHE A 43 6.31 21.12 -15.56
CA PHE A 43 7.21 20.54 -16.56
C PHE A 43 8.26 19.61 -15.94
N ASP A 44 8.15 19.28 -14.65
CA ASP A 44 9.04 18.34 -13.98
C ASP A 44 8.77 16.89 -14.43
N GLU A 45 9.43 16.49 -15.52
CA GLU A 45 9.31 15.14 -16.09
C GLU A 45 9.69 14.03 -15.10
N GLU A 46 10.62 14.31 -14.18
CA GLU A 46 11.03 13.36 -13.15
C GLU A 46 9.90 13.10 -12.16
N SER A 47 9.25 14.16 -11.66
CA SER A 47 8.08 14.04 -10.78
C SER A 47 6.94 13.31 -11.47
N LEU A 48 6.70 13.60 -12.76
CA LEU A 48 5.70 12.89 -13.55
C LEU A 48 6.01 11.39 -13.70
N SER A 49 7.27 11.04 -13.96
CA SER A 49 7.74 9.66 -14.05
C SER A 49 7.53 8.92 -12.73
N ASN A 50 7.90 9.54 -11.61
CA ASN A 50 7.72 8.98 -10.27
C ASN A 50 6.25 8.79 -9.90
N ILE A 51 5.36 9.73 -10.26
CA ILE A 51 3.91 9.58 -10.09
C ILE A 51 3.40 8.31 -10.79
N ARG A 52 3.74 8.11 -12.07
CA ARG A 52 3.30 6.94 -12.84
C ARG A 52 3.79 5.64 -12.21
N ARG A 53 5.05 5.62 -11.77
CA ARG A 53 5.65 4.44 -11.12
C ARG A 53 4.97 4.12 -9.79
N LEU A 54 4.75 5.12 -8.93
CA LEU A 54 4.09 4.95 -7.64
C LEU A 54 2.63 4.48 -7.79
N GLN A 55 1.89 5.02 -8.76
CA GLN A 55 0.53 4.55 -9.07
C GLN A 55 0.50 3.05 -9.42
N ASN A 56 1.47 2.58 -10.21
CA ASN A 56 1.59 1.16 -10.55
C ASN A 56 1.96 0.29 -9.33
N LEU A 57 2.85 0.76 -8.47
CA LEU A 57 3.21 0.06 -7.23
C LEU A 57 2.00 -0.09 -6.31
N ILE A 58 1.28 1.00 -6.04
CA ILE A 58 0.08 0.99 -5.19
C ILE A 58 -0.98 0.01 -5.73
N LYS A 59 -1.21 0.04 -7.04
CA LYS A 59 -2.14 -0.90 -7.69
C LYS A 59 -1.71 -2.35 -7.50
N THR A 60 -0.44 -2.65 -7.77
CA THR A 60 0.12 -4.00 -7.67
C THR A 60 0.07 -4.53 -6.24
N GLU A 61 0.38 -3.70 -5.24
CA GLU A 61 0.27 -4.09 -3.84
C GLU A 61 -1.17 -4.40 -3.43
N LYS A 62 -2.13 -3.56 -3.84
CA LYS A 62 -3.55 -3.81 -3.59
C LYS A 62 -4.01 -5.13 -4.21
N GLU A 63 -3.62 -5.42 -5.45
CA GLU A 63 -3.93 -6.68 -6.12
C GLU A 63 -3.31 -7.89 -5.40
N ASN A 64 -2.06 -7.76 -4.95
CA ASN A 64 -1.38 -8.82 -4.21
C ASN A 64 -2.04 -9.07 -2.85
N ASN A 65 -2.45 -8.03 -2.13
CA ASN A 65 -3.15 -8.14 -0.86
C ASN A 65 -4.54 -8.78 -1.04
N ASN A 66 -5.25 -8.43 -2.11
CA ASN A 66 -6.52 -9.08 -2.46
C ASN A 66 -6.32 -10.57 -2.77
N LYS A 67 -5.30 -10.94 -3.55
CA LYS A 67 -4.98 -12.35 -3.85
C LYS A 67 -4.65 -13.14 -2.57
N LYS A 68 -3.87 -12.55 -1.65
CA LYS A 68 -3.57 -13.18 -0.35
C LYS A 68 -4.83 -13.40 0.47
N SER A 69 -5.70 -12.40 0.53
CA SER A 69 -6.99 -12.47 1.25
C SER A 69 -7.90 -13.54 0.65
N GLN A 70 -8.01 -13.62 -0.68
CA GLN A 70 -8.78 -14.65 -1.38
C GLN A 70 -8.25 -16.06 -1.08
N LYS A 71 -6.93 -16.26 -1.06
CA LYS A 71 -6.32 -17.55 -0.68
C LYS A 71 -6.63 -17.91 0.78
N ALA A 72 -6.59 -16.94 1.69
CA ALA A 72 -6.95 -17.19 3.08
C ALA A 72 -8.42 -17.58 3.23
N ILE A 73 -9.32 -16.89 2.53
CA ILE A 73 -10.76 -17.20 2.52
C ILE A 73 -11.00 -18.62 2.00
N SER A 74 -10.40 -19.01 0.87
CA SER A 74 -10.63 -20.34 0.31
C SER A 74 -10.14 -21.48 1.21
N VAL A 75 -9.03 -21.28 1.92
CA VAL A 75 -8.54 -22.23 2.93
C VAL A 75 -9.53 -22.35 4.08
N LEU A 76 -10.08 -21.23 4.57
CA LEU A 76 -11.07 -21.23 5.65
C LEU A 76 -12.40 -21.88 5.22
N GLU A 77 -12.86 -21.60 4.01
CA GLU A 77 -14.06 -22.23 3.43
C GLU A 77 -13.91 -23.75 3.34
N ASN A 78 -12.74 -24.23 2.89
CA ASN A 78 -12.45 -25.66 2.83
C ASN A 78 -12.46 -26.31 4.22
N PHE A 79 -11.84 -25.65 5.20
CA PHE A 79 -11.82 -26.13 6.58
C PHE A 79 -13.23 -26.21 7.17
N LEU A 80 -14.04 -25.16 7.00
CA LEU A 80 -15.42 -25.12 7.45
C LEU A 80 -16.22 -26.28 6.85
N GLN A 81 -16.16 -26.50 5.53
CA GLN A 81 -16.81 -27.63 4.88
C GLN A 81 -16.45 -28.98 5.52
N LYS A 82 -15.16 -29.22 5.77
CA LYS A 82 -14.69 -30.46 6.40
C LYS A 82 -15.23 -30.63 7.82
N THR A 83 -15.25 -29.57 8.62
CA THR A 83 -15.78 -29.63 9.99
C THR A 83 -17.29 -29.87 10.03
N TYR A 84 -18.06 -29.25 9.11
CA TYR A 84 -19.49 -29.52 8.98
C TYR A 84 -19.77 -30.97 8.57
N ALA A 85 -19.00 -31.51 7.62
CA ALA A 85 -19.12 -32.91 7.22
C ALA A 85 -18.83 -33.87 8.38
N TYR A 86 -17.77 -33.61 9.15
CA TYR A 86 -17.44 -34.40 10.35
C TYR A 86 -18.56 -34.37 11.39
N LYS A 87 -19.08 -33.17 11.72
CA LYS A 87 -20.18 -33.00 12.68
C LYS A 87 -21.46 -33.73 12.25
N LYS A 88 -21.79 -33.73 10.96
CA LYS A 88 -22.98 -34.41 10.43
C LYS A 88 -22.82 -35.94 10.41
N GLY A 89 -21.61 -36.43 10.16
CA GLY A 89 -21.30 -37.87 10.17
C GLY A 89 -21.24 -38.49 11.58
N SER A 90 -20.84 -37.72 12.59
CA SER A 90 -20.75 -38.19 13.98
C SER A 90 -22.08 -38.18 14.75
N SER A 91 -23.13 -37.53 14.22
CA SER A 91 -24.49 -37.54 14.79
C SER A 91 -25.35 -38.76 14.38
N LEU A 92 -24.77 -39.76 13.72
CA LEU A 92 -25.45 -40.97 13.22
C LEU A 92 -25.01 -42.26 13.96
N LEU A 93 -24.27 -42.14 15.05
CA LEU A 93 -23.93 -43.22 15.99
C LEU A 93 -24.51 -42.87 17.37
#